data_AF-A0A1F2WXQ9-F1
#
_entry.id   AF-A0A1F2WXQ9-F1
#
_cell.length_a   1.000
_cell.length_b   1.000
_cell.length_c   1.000
_cell.angle_alpha   90.00
_cell.angle_beta   90.00
_cell.angle_gamma   90.00
#
_symmetry.space_group_name_H-M   'P 1'
#
loop_
_entity.id
_entity.type
_entity.pdbx_description
1 polymer ?
#
loop_
_entity_poly.entity_id
_entity_poly.type
_entity_poly.pdbx_seq_one_letter_code
_entity_poly.pdbx_strand_id
1 'polypeptide(L)'
;MRDIVTDPEYLDVSVPSGAGFTHPVQRGRTVFAYVIEGSGFFGGDGAGTVGQGNAILFGDGEEVVVTANQDPVRFLLASGRPLGEPVAWRGPIVMNTEEELRQAFEEYREGRFVRRGTEPSPRG
;
A
#
# COMPACT_ATOMS: atom_id res chain seq x y z
N MET A 1 13.90 -16.16 9.36
CA MET A 1 13.85 -14.95 8.53
C MET A 1 12.42 -14.84 8.05
N ARG A 2 11.67 -13.82 8.48
CA ARG A 2 10.22 -13.72 8.23
C ARG A 2 10.00 -13.42 6.74
N ASP A 3 9.34 -14.34 6.04
CA ASP A 3 8.88 -14.11 4.67
C ASP A 3 7.95 -12.89 4.64
N ILE A 4 8.30 -11.88 3.87
CA ILE A 4 7.35 -10.82 3.54
C ILE A 4 6.38 -11.43 2.54
N VAL A 5 5.20 -11.81 3.03
CA VAL A 5 4.20 -12.60 2.29
C VAL A 5 3.75 -11.90 0.99
N THR A 6 3.85 -10.57 0.92
CA THR A 6 3.34 -9.76 -0.18
C THR A 6 4.37 -9.37 -1.25
N ASP A 7 5.67 -9.59 -1.02
CA ASP A 7 6.75 -9.07 -1.89
C ASP A 7 6.53 -7.60 -2.32
N PRO A 8 6.46 -6.66 -1.37
CA PRO A 8 6.11 -5.29 -1.64
C PRO A 8 7.30 -4.53 -2.23
N GLU A 9 7.00 -3.67 -3.19
CA GLU A 9 7.89 -2.63 -3.68
C GLU A 9 7.38 -1.28 -3.21
N TYR A 10 8.29 -0.39 -2.82
CA TYR A 10 7.96 0.95 -2.36
C TYR A 10 8.99 1.95 -2.85
N LEU A 11 8.55 2.98 -3.57
CA LEU A 11 9.40 4.00 -4.16
C LEU A 11 8.92 5.40 -3.73
N ASP A 12 9.87 6.25 -3.35
CA ASP A 12 9.66 7.69 -3.19
C ASP A 12 10.17 8.38 -4.47
N VAL A 13 9.24 8.94 -5.26
CA VAL A 13 9.52 9.42 -6.61
C VAL A 13 9.26 10.91 -6.69
N SER A 14 10.26 11.65 -7.17
CA SER A 14 10.16 13.07 -7.50
C SER A 14 10.29 13.26 -9.00
N VAL A 15 9.28 13.88 -9.62
CA VAL A 15 9.24 14.18 -11.06
C VAL A 15 9.25 15.70 -11.23
N PRO A 16 10.31 16.28 -11.83
CA PRO A 16 10.36 17.71 -12.13
C PRO A 16 9.29 18.14 -13.12
N SER A 17 8.93 19.42 -13.10
CA SER A 17 8.04 20.02 -14.10
C SER A 17 8.56 19.78 -15.54
N GLY A 18 7.65 19.43 -16.44
CA GLY A 18 7.93 19.07 -17.83
C GLY A 18 8.51 17.66 -18.03
N ALA A 19 8.63 16.85 -16.98
CA ALA A 19 9.18 15.49 -17.07
C ALA A 19 8.12 14.40 -16.87
N GLY A 20 8.49 13.19 -17.28
CA GLY A 20 7.70 11.98 -17.07
C GLY A 20 8.49 10.92 -16.31
N PHE A 21 7.75 10.03 -15.67
CA PHE A 21 8.25 8.85 -14.99
C PHE A 21 7.50 7.63 -15.49
N THR A 22 8.22 6.55 -15.76
CA THR A 22 7.66 5.28 -16.19
C THR A 22 8.30 4.18 -15.37
N HIS A 23 7.47 3.35 -14.74
CA HIS A 23 7.92 2.24 -13.90
C HIS A 23 7.19 0.96 -14.29
N PRO A 24 7.92 -0.12 -14.62
CA PRO A 24 7.30 -1.40 -14.92
C PRO A 24 6.65 -1.98 -13.66
N VAL A 25 5.47 -2.56 -13.83
CA VAL A 25 4.76 -3.31 -12.78
C VAL A 25 4.33 -4.68 -13.30
N GLN A 26 4.19 -5.64 -12.41
CA GLN A 26 3.71 -6.97 -12.79
C GLN A 26 2.19 -7.02 -12.71
N ARG A 27 1.55 -7.61 -13.73
CA ARG A 27 0.11 -7.89 -13.71
C ARG A 27 -0.28 -8.70 -12.47
N GLY A 28 -1.49 -8.46 -11.97
CA GLY A 28 -2.06 -9.11 -10.80
C GLY A 28 -1.53 -8.56 -9.46
N ARG A 29 -0.66 -7.54 -9.47
CA ARG A 29 -0.28 -6.80 -8.26
C ARG A 29 -1.25 -5.66 -7.98
N THR A 30 -1.52 -5.40 -6.70
CA THR A 30 -2.12 -4.12 -6.29
C THR A 30 -1.06 -3.05 -6.43
N VAL A 31 -1.37 -1.98 -7.18
CA VAL A 31 -0.48 -0.84 -7.37
C VAL A 31 -1.23 0.45 -7.03
N PHE A 32 -0.64 1.28 -6.18
CA PHE A 32 -1.20 2.60 -5.87
C PHE A 32 -0.11 3.65 -5.70
N ALA A 33 -0.46 4.91 -5.98
CA ALA A 33 0.36 6.08 -5.69
C ALA A 33 -0.30 6.97 -4.64
N TYR A 34 0.49 7.62 -3.79
CA TYR A 34 0.03 8.66 -2.87
C TYR A 34 0.82 9.94 -3.09
N VAL A 35 0.15 11.03 -3.45
CA VAL A 35 0.81 12.29 -3.77
C VAL A 35 1.16 13.03 -2.48
N ILE A 36 2.46 13.19 -2.22
CA ILE A 36 3.00 13.89 -1.05
C ILE A 36 3.02 15.40 -1.30
N GLU A 37 3.39 15.82 -2.51
CA GLU A 37 3.59 17.22 -2.86
C GLU A 37 3.33 17.45 -4.36
N GLY A 38 2.81 18.63 -4.69
CA GLY A 38 2.58 19.05 -6.08
C GLY A 38 1.39 18.35 -6.74
N SER A 39 1.44 18.25 -8.06
CA SER A 39 0.36 17.63 -8.84
C SER A 39 0.86 17.06 -10.16
N GLY A 40 0.26 15.96 -10.61
CA GLY A 40 0.66 15.28 -11.83
C GLY A 40 -0.48 14.45 -12.44
N PHE A 41 -0.24 13.97 -13.65
CA PHE A 41 -1.13 13.06 -14.35
C PHE A 41 -0.67 11.63 -14.10
N PHE A 42 -1.55 10.77 -13.58
CA PHE A 42 -1.25 9.38 -13.24
C PHE A 42 -2.11 8.47 -14.13
N GLY A 43 -1.52 7.87 -15.16
CA GLY A 43 -2.21 7.04 -16.15
C GLY A 43 -2.20 7.60 -17.58
N GLY A 44 -2.80 6.85 -18.51
CA GLY A 44 -2.90 7.20 -19.94
C GLY A 44 -3.93 8.29 -20.26
N ASP A 45 -4.04 8.64 -21.55
CA ASP A 45 -4.85 9.75 -22.06
C ASP A 45 -6.29 9.75 -21.51
N GLY A 46 -6.64 10.78 -20.72
CA GLY A 46 -7.98 11.02 -20.21
C GLY A 46 -8.11 11.10 -18.68
N ALA A 47 -7.09 10.73 -17.91
CA ALA A 47 -7.06 10.97 -16.47
C ALA A 47 -6.80 12.47 -16.18
N GLY A 48 -7.52 13.05 -15.22
CA GLY A 48 -7.28 14.42 -14.76
C GLY A 48 -6.01 14.53 -13.90
N THR A 49 -5.55 15.77 -13.66
CA THR A 49 -4.46 16.02 -12.71
C THR A 49 -4.85 15.60 -11.30
N VAL A 50 -3.98 14.88 -10.62
CA VAL A 50 -4.12 14.51 -9.21
C VAL A 50 -3.12 15.28 -8.37
N GLY A 51 -3.61 15.96 -7.34
CA GLY A 51 -2.81 16.78 -6.44
C GLY A 51 -2.50 16.11 -5.11
N GLN A 52 -1.69 16.80 -4.30
CA GLN A 52 -1.31 16.42 -2.93
C GLN A 52 -2.47 15.89 -2.07
N GLY A 53 -2.17 14.87 -1.27
CA GLY A 53 -3.09 14.27 -0.30
C GLY A 53 -4.03 13.23 -0.89
N ASN A 54 -3.99 13.01 -2.21
CA ASN A 54 -4.82 12.03 -2.89
C ASN A 54 -4.04 10.73 -3.12
N ALA A 55 -4.78 9.62 -3.06
CA ALA A 55 -4.30 8.30 -3.45
C ALA A 55 -4.91 7.90 -4.80
N ILE A 56 -4.10 7.31 -5.66
CA ILE A 56 -4.50 6.78 -6.96
C ILE A 56 -4.34 5.27 -6.90
N LEU A 57 -5.42 4.52 -7.10
CA LEU A 57 -5.38 3.08 -7.31
C LEU A 57 -5.32 2.81 -8.81
N PHE A 58 -4.28 2.12 -9.27
CA PHE A 58 -4.15 1.74 -10.67
C PHE A 58 -4.92 0.44 -10.95
N GLY A 59 -5.43 0.32 -12.17
CA GLY A 59 -5.94 -0.96 -12.68
C GLY A 59 -4.80 -1.95 -12.96
N ASP A 60 -5.18 -3.17 -13.37
CA ASP A 60 -4.21 -4.16 -13.82
C ASP A 60 -3.47 -3.67 -15.07
N GLY A 61 -2.16 -3.88 -15.13
CA GLY A 61 -1.30 -3.32 -16.16
C GLY A 61 0.15 -3.76 -16.05
N GLU A 62 0.98 -3.29 -16.97
CA GLU A 62 2.41 -3.64 -17.05
C GLU A 62 3.33 -2.47 -16.70
N GLU A 63 2.78 -1.25 -16.59
CA GLU A 63 3.53 -0.06 -16.24
C GLU A 63 2.66 0.99 -15.56
N VAL A 64 3.32 1.85 -14.79
CA VAL A 64 2.77 3.10 -14.29
C VAL A 64 3.46 4.25 -15.00
N VAL A 65 2.67 5.14 -15.59
CA VAL A 65 3.15 6.37 -16.23
C VAL A 65 2.65 7.56 -15.44
N VAL A 66 3.57 8.45 -15.09
CA VAL A 66 3.28 9.71 -14.40
C VAL A 66 3.91 10.86 -15.16
N THR A 67 3.14 11.92 -15.39
CA THR A 67 3.64 13.13 -16.07
C THR A 67 3.42 14.35 -15.19
N ALA A 68 4.48 15.14 -15.01
CA ALA A 68 4.46 16.42 -14.32
C ALA A 68 4.43 17.53 -15.37
N ASN A 69 3.26 18.13 -15.63
CA ASN A 69 3.11 19.12 -16.70
C ASN A 69 3.69 20.48 -16.32
N GLN A 70 2.97 21.27 -15.53
CA GLN A 70 3.40 22.61 -15.13
C GLN A 70 4.08 22.63 -13.76
N ASP A 71 3.58 21.84 -12.82
CA ASP A 71 4.14 21.73 -11.48
C ASP A 71 4.94 20.42 -11.34
N PRO A 72 6.00 20.40 -10.51
CA PRO A 72 6.61 19.14 -10.11
C PRO A 72 5.63 18.31 -9.28
N VAL A 73 5.89 17.00 -9.18
CA VAL A 73 5.13 16.10 -8.31
C VAL A 73 6.07 15.17 -7.55
N ARG A 74 5.77 14.97 -6.26
CA ARG A 74 6.40 13.93 -5.44
C ARG A 74 5.34 12.99 -4.90
N PHE A 75 5.54 11.70 -5.07
CA PHE A 75 4.59 10.69 -4.66
C PHE A 75 5.29 9.42 -4.17
N LEU A 76 4.57 8.65 -3.35
CA LEU A 76 4.95 7.30 -2.96
C LEU A 76 4.25 6.33 -3.92
N LEU A 77 5.01 5.48 -4.58
CA LEU A 77 4.47 4.36 -5.37
C LEU A 77 4.64 3.08 -4.56
N ALA A 78 3.56 2.33 -4.41
CA ALA A 78 3.58 1.04 -3.74
C ALA A 78 2.99 -0.03 -4.66
N SER A 79 3.67 -1.16 -4.77
CA SER A 79 3.16 -2.35 -5.45
C SER A 79 3.31 -3.60 -4.59
N GLY A 80 2.43 -4.58 -4.71
CA GLY A 80 2.55 -5.83 -3.97
C GLY A 80 1.53 -6.86 -4.39
N ARG A 81 1.79 -8.13 -4.06
CA ARG A 81 0.81 -9.20 -4.26
C ARG A 81 -0.41 -8.95 -3.35
N PRO A 82 -1.64 -9.00 -3.89
CA PRO A 82 -2.83 -8.94 -3.08
C PRO A 82 -2.80 -10.06 -2.04
N LEU A 83 -3.03 -9.72 -0.76
CA LEU A 83 -3.11 -10.72 0.30
C LEU A 83 -4.31 -11.67 0.08
N GLY A 84 -5.43 -11.15 -0.43
CA GLY A 84 -6.65 -11.93 -0.66
C GLY A 84 -7.32 -12.47 0.60
N GLU A 85 -6.79 -12.16 1.78
CA GLU A 85 -7.32 -12.56 3.06
C GLU A 85 -8.36 -11.55 3.56
N PRO A 86 -9.38 -12.00 4.31
CA PRO A 86 -10.29 -11.08 4.99
C PRO A 86 -9.55 -10.16 5.96
N VAL A 87 -10.07 -8.94 6.14
CA VAL A 87 -9.50 -7.93 7.05
C VAL A 87 -10.55 -7.58 8.10
N ALA A 88 -10.24 -7.84 9.36
CA ALA A 88 -10.96 -7.35 10.52
C ALA A 88 -10.09 -6.32 11.25
N TRP A 89 -10.57 -5.08 11.36
CA TRP A 89 -9.77 -3.96 11.85
C TRP A 89 -10.50 -3.13 12.89
N ARG A 90 -9.81 -2.84 14.00
CA ARG A 90 -10.26 -1.86 15.00
C ARG A 90 -9.05 -1.17 15.62
N GLY A 91 -8.97 0.14 15.47
CA GLY A 91 -7.91 0.96 16.07
C GLY A 91 -6.51 0.51 15.62
N PRO A 92 -5.59 0.17 16.54
CA PRO A 92 -4.22 -0.22 16.17
C PRO A 92 -4.06 -1.70 15.82
N ILE A 93 -5.12 -2.52 15.87
CA ILE A 93 -5.04 -3.97 15.70
C ILE A 93 -5.77 -4.40 14.42
N VAL A 94 -5.08 -5.14 13.55
CA VAL A 94 -5.60 -5.75 12.33
C VAL A 94 -5.45 -7.27 12.44
N MET A 95 -6.53 -8.01 12.18
CA MET A 95 -6.60 -9.48 12.14
C MET A 95 -7.37 -9.94 10.91
N ASN A 96 -7.51 -11.25 10.70
CA ASN A 96 -8.29 -11.78 9.58
C ASN A 96 -9.78 -11.92 9.92
N THR A 97 -10.15 -12.15 11.18
CA THR A 97 -11.54 -12.33 11.62
C THR A 97 -11.93 -11.46 12.82
N GLU A 98 -13.23 -11.19 12.99
CA GLU A 98 -13.76 -10.44 14.14
C GLU A 98 -13.50 -11.14 15.48
N GLU A 99 -13.47 -12.48 15.49
CA GLU A 99 -13.21 -13.28 16.69
C GLU A 99 -11.74 -13.15 17.13
N GLU A 100 -10.80 -13.24 16.19
CA GLU A 100 -9.38 -12.98 16.45
C GLU A 100 -9.17 -11.54 16.92
N LEU A 101 -9.88 -10.58 16.33
CA LEU A 101 -9.83 -9.17 16.72
C LEU A 101 -10.34 -8.99 18.17
N ARG A 102 -11.45 -9.63 18.53
CA ARG A 102 -11.99 -9.60 19.91
C ARG A 102 -10.99 -10.16 20.91
N GLN A 103 -10.44 -11.34 20.63
CA GLN A 103 -9.42 -11.97 21.47
C GLN A 103 -8.19 -11.06 21.62
N ALA A 104 -7.71 -10.49 20.52
CA ALA A 104 -6.55 -9.60 20.53
C ALA A 104 -6.73 -8.37 21.44
N PHE A 105 -7.95 -7.80 21.47
CA PHE A 105 -8.27 -6.71 22.38
C PHE A 105 -8.39 -7.14 23.84
N GLU A 106 -8.86 -8.35 24.12
CA GLU A 106 -8.86 -8.94 25.47
C GLU A 106 -7.42 -9.10 25.97
N GLU A 107 -6.55 -9.72 25.16
CA GLU A 107 -5.13 -9.88 25.47
C GLU A 107 -4.42 -8.53 25.66
N TYR A 108 -4.80 -7.51 24.89
CA TYR A 108 -4.26 -6.15 25.06
C TYR A 108 -4.66 -5.52 26.39
N ARG A 109 -5.94 -5.62 26.79
CA ARG A 109 -6.43 -5.09 28.08
C ARG A 109 -5.78 -5.78 29.28
N GLU A 110 -5.44 -7.06 29.13
CA GLU A 110 -4.82 -7.87 30.18
C GLU A 110 -3.28 -7.78 30.18
N GLY A 111 -2.68 -7.00 29.26
CA GLY A 111 -1.22 -6.86 29.14
C GLY A 111 -0.50 -8.10 28.58
N ARG A 112 -1.24 -9.02 27.94
CA ARG A 112 -0.72 -10.29 27.37
C ARG A 112 -0.51 -10.27 25.86
N PHE A 113 -0.88 -9.19 25.19
CA PHE A 113 -0.80 -9.04 23.73
C PHE A 113 0.61 -9.27 23.17
N VAL A 114 1.65 -8.77 23.84
CA VAL A 114 3.04 -9.01 23.42
C VAL A 114 3.50 -10.35 23.96
N ARG A 115 3.33 -11.42 23.19
CA ARG A 115 4.07 -12.66 23.43
C ARG A 115 5.52 -12.43 23.04
N ARG A 116 6.43 -12.37 24.03
CA ARG A 116 7.87 -12.48 23.77
C ARG A 116 8.08 -13.80 23.04
N GLY A 117 8.43 -13.73 21.75
CA GLY A 117 8.37 -14.87 20.84
C GLY A 117 9.08 -16.09 21.38
N THR A 118 8.32 -17.16 21.63
CA THR A 118 8.72 -18.57 21.58
C THR A 118 7.44 -19.40 21.77
N GLU A 119 6.67 -19.59 20.70
CA GLU A 119 6.01 -20.87 20.36
C GLU A 119 4.98 -20.66 19.25
N PRO A 120 4.99 -21.51 18.19
CA PRO A 120 3.91 -21.51 17.21
C PRO A 120 2.63 -22.04 17.84
N SER A 121 1.51 -21.41 17.51
CA SER A 121 0.16 -21.84 17.92
C SER A 121 -0.13 -23.28 17.45
N PRO A 122 -0.64 -24.18 18.31
CA PRO A 122 -1.12 -25.47 17.88
C PRO A 122 -2.40 -25.25 17.06
N ARG A 123 -2.36 -25.60 15.77
CA ARG A 123 -3.58 -25.70 14.95
C ARG A 123 -4.41 -26.86 15.51
N GLY A 124 -5.61 -26.55 15.99
CA GLY A 124 -6.69 -27.52 16.17
C GLY A 124 -7.48 -27.70 14.88
#